data_AF-D1JD77-F1
#
_entry.id   AF-D1JD77-F1
#
_cell.length_a   1.000
_cell.length_b   1.000
_cell.length_c   1.000
_cell.angle_alpha   90.00
_cell.angle_beta   90.00
_cell.angle_gamma   90.00
#
_symmetry.space_group_name_H-M   'P 1'
#
loop_
_entity.id
_entity.type
_entity.pdbx_description
1 polymer ?
#
loop_
_entity_poly.entity_id
_entity_poly.type
_entity_poly.pdbx_seq_one_letter_code
_entity_poly.pdbx_strand_id
1 'polypeptide(L)'
;MAKEEIYTEVGGDGEWRGGIKMADVEPGIRASTETAVSSIRDLNYPITTMGQTRAYSLFPLHRQVLNNGKIRGQLAVARAILGCVPLIHGPKGCAFQTKMCATKPWDDHIPTPCSDFSEVEAVYGGNEKLEEAIVETYKKYKPELIMVISTCASDLTADDFPGIVEKAKRKVSCDVVYTTGTRTERRRMVGNQDAYYSIAEQLLEDCDKIERSVNLIAGARFPPPRDYYSEFAEMLTASGINVNGIYFDSNTVSELKAIPKAELNVTGGHFSWAELVEKNFGTDIMNLAVLIYNLEELPFGIEGTLSLLRRIGDYFGLGGELEAAVSSRANEATLRLDRYRKRMQGVPIALQGITAPEVIMIRDLGMKCKVLTFRFTRERGNLSNSTLKWLEKRVLRFLSRYQEEEPEVLIDPTIEEELRAFKKNDVKLVMPSALAHACSYAGSGFPVFVDRYTRYHGHGSIGFRAAMDVAEDVSQCLNNGAAGSNTLLSLVRYSDSNAWPRFNEQWENLAELFQELWYYEVPHEPEG
;
A
#
# COMPACT_ATOMS: atom_id res chain seq x y z
N MET A 1 51.08 -26.31 -7.28
CA MET A 1 51.61 -27.46 -6.53
C MET A 1 50.72 -27.59 -5.30
N ALA A 2 49.68 -28.41 -5.33
CA ALA A 2 49.58 -29.78 -4.77
C ALA A 2 48.30 -29.70 -3.91
N LYS A 3 47.14 -30.19 -4.36
CA LYS A 3 46.59 -31.53 -4.15
C LYS A 3 46.81 -32.07 -2.73
N GLU A 4 45.71 -32.19 -1.99
CA GLU A 4 45.38 -33.41 -1.23
C GLU A 4 43.86 -33.50 -1.06
N GLU A 5 43.28 -34.54 -1.68
CA GLU A 5 41.98 -35.11 -1.34
C GLU A 5 42.14 -35.92 -0.04
N ILE A 6 41.08 -36.06 0.77
CA ILE A 6 40.68 -37.33 1.41
C ILE A 6 39.21 -37.22 1.88
N TYR A 7 38.41 -38.07 1.24
CA TYR A 7 37.18 -38.81 1.58
C TYR A 7 36.25 -38.49 2.77
N THR A 8 34.96 -38.47 2.38
CA THR A 8 33.69 -38.94 2.98
C THR A 8 33.70 -39.88 4.19
N GLU A 9 32.74 -39.69 5.12
CA GLU A 9 31.59 -40.60 5.31
C GLU A 9 30.56 -40.08 6.33
N VAL A 10 29.31 -40.49 6.13
CA VAL A 10 28.09 -40.12 6.87
C VAL A 10 27.97 -40.98 8.12
N GLY A 11 27.58 -40.39 9.26
CA GLY A 11 27.12 -41.16 10.41
C GLY A 11 26.63 -40.32 11.57
N GLY A 12 25.33 -40.41 11.85
CA GLY A 12 24.73 -40.41 13.18
C GLY A 12 24.88 -39.17 14.06
N ASP A 13 23.75 -38.49 14.26
CA ASP A 13 23.39 -37.78 15.48
C ASP A 13 24.33 -36.63 15.91
N GLY A 14 24.13 -35.45 15.31
CA GLY A 14 24.87 -34.23 15.63
C GLY A 14 24.10 -33.26 16.56
N GLU A 15 24.32 -33.37 17.87
CA GLU A 15 24.06 -32.28 18.82
C GLU A 15 25.17 -31.20 18.75
N TRP A 16 24.76 -29.96 19.03
CA TRP A 16 25.50 -28.69 18.93
C TRP A 16 26.38 -28.40 20.15
N ARG A 17 27.58 -27.77 19.99
CA ARG A 17 28.24 -26.92 21.02
C ARG A 17 29.09 -25.77 20.42
N GLY A 18 29.02 -24.59 21.06
CA GLY A 18 29.53 -23.24 20.67
C GLY A 18 31.05 -23.11 20.41
N GLY A 19 31.64 -21.97 20.02
CA GLY A 19 31.33 -20.53 20.05
C GLY A 19 32.66 -19.75 20.27
N ILE A 20 32.91 -18.57 19.66
CA ILE A 20 34.09 -17.71 19.95
C ILE A 20 33.71 -16.21 19.91
N LYS A 21 34.32 -15.42 20.82
CA LYS A 21 34.03 -14.00 21.14
C LYS A 21 34.84 -12.98 20.31
N MET A 22 34.19 -11.87 19.97
CA MET A 22 34.76 -10.61 19.48
C MET A 22 35.48 -9.83 20.59
N ALA A 23 36.72 -9.40 20.39
CA ALA A 23 37.37 -8.41 21.26
C ALA A 23 38.35 -7.46 20.55
N ASP A 24 38.60 -7.56 19.25
CA ASP A 24 39.59 -6.70 18.61
C ASP A 24 39.00 -5.88 17.47
N VAL A 25 39.05 -4.55 17.65
CA VAL A 25 39.26 -3.47 16.66
C VAL A 25 38.23 -2.34 16.74
N GLU A 26 38.74 -1.12 16.94
CA GLU A 26 38.07 0.19 17.00
C GLU A 26 38.60 1.13 15.86
N PRO A 27 38.13 2.39 15.65
CA PRO A 27 37.38 2.80 14.45
C PRO A 27 38.02 3.93 13.60
N GLY A 28 37.50 4.19 12.38
CA GLY A 28 37.87 5.35 11.57
C GLY A 28 36.92 5.63 10.38
N ILE A 29 36.13 6.71 10.48
CA ILE A 29 35.14 7.20 9.50
C ILE A 29 35.79 8.14 8.46
N ARG A 30 35.41 8.04 7.18
CA ARG A 30 35.29 9.20 6.27
C ARG A 30 34.18 8.99 5.23
N ALA A 31 33.26 9.96 5.16
CA ALA A 31 32.07 9.99 4.32
C ALA A 31 32.29 10.75 3.00
N SER A 32 31.55 10.39 1.94
CA SER A 32 31.27 11.25 0.79
C SER A 32 29.77 11.17 0.44
N THR A 33 29.20 12.34 0.12
CA THR A 33 27.77 12.64 0.02
C THR A 33 27.01 12.02 -1.17
N GLU A 34 27.67 11.26 -2.05
CA GLU A 34 27.01 10.52 -3.14
C GLU A 34 26.37 9.20 -2.70
N THR A 35 26.77 8.64 -1.55
CA THR A 35 26.17 7.40 -1.01
C THR A 35 24.81 7.62 -0.36
N ALA A 36 24.42 8.86 -0.04
CA ALA A 36 23.11 9.12 0.54
C ALA A 36 21.96 8.90 -0.46
N VAL A 37 22.20 9.04 -1.77
CA VAL A 37 21.16 8.85 -2.78
C VAL A 37 21.13 7.41 -3.30
N SER A 38 22.29 6.72 -3.37
CA SER A 38 22.33 5.30 -3.75
C SER A 38 21.88 4.36 -2.62
N SER A 39 22.24 4.64 -1.37
CA SER A 39 21.75 3.84 -0.23
C SER A 39 20.24 3.96 -0.01
N ILE A 40 19.58 4.99 -0.55
CA ILE A 40 18.11 5.10 -0.52
C ILE A 40 17.45 4.25 -1.62
N ARG A 41 18.15 3.95 -2.73
CA ARG A 41 17.68 2.98 -3.74
C ARG A 41 17.72 1.54 -3.23
N ASP A 42 18.72 1.22 -2.41
CA ASP A 42 18.96 -0.14 -1.89
C ASP A 42 18.40 -0.37 -0.48
N LEU A 43 17.96 0.69 0.20
CA LEU A 43 17.14 0.59 1.40
C LEU A 43 15.79 -0.01 0.99
N ASN A 44 15.69 -1.33 1.16
CA ASN A 44 14.48 -2.15 1.27
C ASN A 44 13.57 -1.65 2.41
N TYR A 45 13.15 -0.39 2.34
CA TYR A 45 12.17 0.15 3.25
C TYR A 45 10.79 -0.36 2.85
N PRO A 46 9.97 -0.78 3.83
CA PRO A 46 8.63 -1.27 3.58
C PRO A 46 7.76 -0.11 3.12
N ILE A 47 7.75 0.13 1.80
CA ILE A 47 6.80 1.02 1.16
C ILE A 47 5.41 0.35 1.29
N THR A 48 4.80 0.66 2.44
CA THR A 48 3.39 0.56 2.84
C THR A 48 2.85 -0.75 3.41
N THR A 49 3.50 -1.24 4.48
CA THR A 49 2.77 -1.88 5.61
C THR A 49 1.72 -0.91 6.21
N MET A 50 1.93 0.40 6.07
CA MET A 50 1.04 1.43 6.62
C MET A 50 -0.30 1.61 5.88
N GLY A 51 -0.50 1.02 4.69
CA GLY A 51 -1.77 1.11 3.96
C GLY A 51 -2.52 -0.22 3.90
N GLN A 52 -1.80 -1.32 3.65
CA GLN A 52 -2.43 -2.58 3.27
C GLN A 52 -2.80 -3.49 4.45
N THR A 53 -2.24 -3.25 5.63
CA THR A 53 -2.71 -3.90 6.87
C THR A 53 -3.99 -3.23 7.42
N ARG A 54 -4.42 -2.09 6.88
CA ARG A 54 -5.22 -1.10 7.62
C ARG A 54 -6.71 -0.97 7.25
N ALA A 55 -7.27 -1.89 6.47
CA ALA A 55 -8.69 -1.85 6.09
C ALA A 55 -9.60 -2.96 6.68
N TYR A 56 -9.07 -3.99 7.36
CA TYR A 56 -9.85 -5.21 7.63
C TYR A 56 -10.28 -5.46 9.09
N SER A 57 -10.12 -4.48 9.98
CA SER A 57 -10.41 -4.64 11.42
C SER A 57 -11.48 -3.68 11.96
N LEU A 58 -12.41 -3.22 11.12
CA LEU A 58 -13.34 -2.14 11.47
C LEU A 58 -14.61 -2.57 12.20
N PHE A 59 -14.78 -3.85 12.51
CA PHE A 59 -15.84 -4.34 13.39
C PHE A 59 -15.29 -5.31 14.44
N PRO A 60 -15.85 -5.34 15.67
CA PRO A 60 -15.48 -6.32 16.70
C PRO A 60 -15.88 -7.76 16.33
N LEU A 61 -16.63 -7.93 15.24
CA LEU A 61 -16.92 -9.22 14.65
C LEU A 61 -15.81 -9.52 13.65
N HIS A 62 -14.81 -10.26 14.11
CA HIS A 62 -14.09 -11.27 13.34
C HIS A 62 -14.19 -11.16 11.81
N ARG A 63 -13.12 -10.67 11.18
CA ARG A 63 -12.72 -11.18 9.88
C ARG A 63 -11.21 -11.36 9.89
N GLN A 64 -10.81 -12.55 10.31
CA GLN A 64 -9.45 -13.01 10.30
C GLN A 64 -8.68 -12.60 9.03
N VAL A 65 -7.56 -11.92 9.29
CA VAL A 65 -6.27 -11.99 8.60
C VAL A 65 -6.21 -11.58 7.13
N LEU A 66 -5.70 -10.38 6.85
CA LEU A 66 -5.07 -10.08 5.56
C LEU A 66 -3.81 -9.24 5.77
N ASN A 67 -2.71 -9.93 6.07
CA ASN A 67 -1.47 -9.52 5.42
C ASN A 67 -1.64 -9.89 3.94
N ASN A 68 -1.28 -9.01 3.00
CA ASN A 68 -1.26 -9.37 1.59
C ASN A 68 -0.10 -10.36 1.35
N GLY A 69 -0.32 -11.62 1.71
CA GLY A 69 0.53 -12.71 1.26
C GLY A 69 0.55 -12.76 -0.27
N LYS A 70 1.56 -13.41 -0.84
CA LYS A 70 1.80 -13.53 -2.28
C LYS A 70 0.50 -13.72 -3.10
N ILE A 71 -0.26 -14.77 -2.79
CA ILE A 71 -1.50 -15.13 -3.53
C ILE A 71 -2.55 -14.01 -3.46
N ARG A 72 -2.74 -13.39 -2.28
CA ARG A 72 -3.78 -12.38 -2.09
C ARG A 72 -3.53 -11.12 -2.90
N GLY A 73 -2.27 -10.68 -2.96
CA GLY A 73 -1.91 -9.53 -3.78
C GLY A 73 -2.12 -9.82 -5.27
N GLN A 74 -1.64 -10.96 -5.76
CA GLN A 74 -1.81 -11.34 -7.17
C GLN A 74 -3.29 -11.41 -7.55
N LEU A 75 -4.13 -11.98 -6.67
CA LEU A 75 -5.57 -11.98 -6.85
C LEU A 75 -6.14 -10.56 -6.91
N ALA A 76 -5.77 -9.66 -6.00
CA ALA A 76 -6.28 -8.28 -6.03
C ALA A 76 -6.01 -7.60 -7.38
N VAL A 77 -4.83 -7.81 -7.97
CA VAL A 77 -4.50 -7.34 -9.32
C VAL A 77 -5.35 -8.02 -10.38
N ALA A 78 -5.42 -9.36 -10.40
CA ALA A 78 -6.24 -10.09 -11.37
C ALA A 78 -7.71 -9.65 -11.37
N ARG A 79 -8.27 -9.38 -10.19
CA ARG A 79 -9.66 -8.90 -10.01
C ARG A 79 -9.90 -7.52 -10.59
N ALA A 80 -8.86 -6.70 -10.67
CA ALA A 80 -8.94 -5.37 -11.25
C ALA A 80 -8.97 -5.40 -12.80
N ILE A 81 -8.93 -6.59 -13.40
CA ILE A 81 -8.87 -6.79 -14.85
C ILE A 81 -10.14 -7.52 -15.30
N LEU A 82 -10.97 -6.85 -16.09
CA LEU A 82 -12.14 -7.45 -16.72
C LEU A 82 -11.69 -8.49 -17.75
N GLY A 83 -12.36 -9.65 -17.73
CA GLY A 83 -12.00 -10.79 -18.60
C GLY A 83 -10.80 -11.60 -18.11
N CYS A 84 -10.22 -11.28 -16.94
CA CYS A 84 -9.14 -12.07 -16.33
C CYS A 84 -9.70 -13.16 -15.41
N VAL A 85 -9.20 -14.39 -15.54
CA VAL A 85 -9.44 -15.49 -14.60
C VAL A 85 -8.14 -15.86 -13.90
N PRO A 86 -8.05 -15.73 -12.56
CA PRO A 86 -6.89 -16.16 -11.81
C PRO A 86 -6.89 -17.69 -11.63
N LEU A 87 -5.86 -18.35 -12.12
CA LEU A 87 -5.65 -19.80 -11.97
C LEU A 87 -4.59 -20.07 -10.89
N ILE A 88 -4.98 -20.74 -9.80
CA ILE A 88 -4.04 -21.13 -8.75
C ILE A 88 -3.33 -22.44 -9.14
N HIS A 89 -2.03 -22.36 -9.40
CA HIS A 89 -1.18 -23.54 -9.51
C HIS A 89 -0.72 -23.96 -8.11
N GLY A 90 -1.36 -24.99 -7.54
CA GLY A 90 -1.11 -25.40 -6.17
C GLY A 90 -2.24 -26.22 -5.56
N PRO A 91 -2.16 -26.54 -4.26
CA PRO A 91 -3.15 -27.38 -3.59
C PRO A 91 -4.51 -26.70 -3.49
N LYS A 92 -5.60 -27.49 -3.48
CA LYS A 92 -6.99 -26.97 -3.36
C LYS A 92 -7.20 -26.06 -2.16
N GLY A 93 -6.48 -26.30 -1.06
CA GLY A 93 -6.55 -25.49 0.15
C GLY A 93 -6.21 -24.01 -0.10
N CYS A 94 -5.18 -23.73 -0.90
CA CYS A 94 -4.78 -22.38 -1.26
C CYS A 94 -5.88 -21.68 -2.07
N ALA A 95 -6.48 -22.37 -3.03
CA ALA A 95 -7.60 -21.83 -3.81
C ALA A 95 -8.87 -21.63 -2.95
N PHE A 96 -9.14 -22.54 -2.01
CA PHE A 96 -10.30 -22.45 -1.11
C PHE A 96 -10.21 -21.29 -0.11
N GLN A 97 -9.02 -21.03 0.46
CA GLN A 97 -8.80 -19.92 1.38
C GLN A 97 -9.22 -18.57 0.77
N THR A 98 -9.11 -18.44 -0.57
CA THR A 98 -9.52 -17.23 -1.27
C THR A 98 -11.01 -16.91 -1.10
N LYS A 99 -11.85 -17.94 -0.99
CA LYS A 99 -13.30 -17.85 -0.81
C LYS A 99 -13.71 -17.46 0.62
N MET A 100 -12.86 -17.77 1.61
CA MET A 100 -13.16 -17.45 3.01
C MET A 100 -12.87 -15.98 3.39
N CYS A 101 -11.95 -15.31 2.68
CA CYS A 101 -11.64 -13.90 2.93
C CYS A 101 -11.99 -13.01 1.73
N ALA A 102 -13.18 -12.41 1.69
CA ALA A 102 -13.49 -11.45 0.64
C ALA A 102 -12.58 -10.20 0.71
N THR A 103 -12.18 -9.63 -0.42
CA THR A 103 -11.36 -8.39 -0.44
C THR A 103 -12.21 -7.14 -0.21
N LYS A 104 -13.52 -7.24 -0.45
CA LYS A 104 -14.50 -6.20 -0.13
C LYS A 104 -15.63 -6.83 0.70
N PRO A 105 -16.31 -6.08 1.59
CA PRO A 105 -17.43 -6.62 2.36
C PRO A 105 -18.55 -7.19 1.48
N TRP A 106 -18.72 -6.65 0.28
CA TRP A 106 -19.70 -7.02 -0.75
C TRP A 106 -19.09 -7.73 -1.97
N ASP A 107 -17.89 -8.29 -1.83
CA ASP A 107 -17.18 -8.92 -2.95
C ASP A 107 -17.88 -10.21 -3.39
N ASP A 108 -18.20 -10.32 -4.68
CA ASP A 108 -18.67 -11.57 -5.27
C ASP A 108 -17.53 -12.60 -5.33
N HIS A 109 -17.84 -13.88 -5.11
CA HIS A 109 -16.84 -14.93 -5.24
C HIS A 109 -16.48 -15.16 -6.71
N ILE A 110 -15.34 -14.61 -7.15
CA ILE A 110 -14.82 -14.87 -8.49
C ILE A 110 -14.40 -16.34 -8.62
N PRO A 111 -14.60 -16.96 -9.80
CA PRO A 111 -14.05 -18.26 -10.08
C PRO A 111 -12.52 -18.26 -9.95
N THR A 112 -12.03 -18.95 -8.94
CA THR A 112 -10.60 -19.19 -8.72
C THR A 112 -10.31 -20.68 -9.01
N PRO A 113 -10.20 -21.09 -10.29
CA PRO A 113 -9.81 -22.46 -10.65
C PRO A 113 -8.43 -22.80 -10.07
N CYS A 114 -8.17 -24.10 -9.97
CA CYS A 114 -6.97 -24.63 -9.32
C CYS A 114 -6.46 -25.83 -10.10
N SER A 115 -5.14 -25.98 -10.19
CA SER A 115 -4.52 -27.13 -10.84
C SER A 115 -4.60 -28.43 -10.04
N ASP A 116 -5.22 -28.43 -8.85
CA ASP A 116 -5.34 -29.60 -7.98
C ASP A 116 -3.99 -30.29 -7.70
N PHE A 117 -3.04 -29.52 -7.19
CA PHE A 117 -1.70 -30.00 -6.87
C PHE A 117 -1.75 -30.91 -5.63
N SER A 118 -1.24 -32.12 -5.77
CA SER A 118 -1.21 -33.16 -4.73
C SER A 118 0.22 -33.54 -4.35
N GLU A 119 0.39 -34.55 -3.49
CA GLU A 119 1.70 -35.10 -3.14
C GLU A 119 2.46 -35.64 -4.35
N VAL A 120 1.75 -36.14 -5.37
CA VAL A 120 2.37 -36.62 -6.61
C VAL A 120 3.12 -35.50 -7.31
N GLU A 121 2.47 -34.34 -7.51
CA GLU A 121 3.12 -33.20 -8.15
C GLU A 121 4.20 -32.57 -7.27
N ALA A 122 4.07 -32.67 -5.94
CA ALA A 122 5.12 -32.23 -5.03
C ALA A 122 6.43 -33.03 -5.21
N VAL A 123 6.34 -34.30 -5.63
CA VAL A 123 7.51 -35.18 -5.85
C VAL A 123 7.99 -35.12 -7.31
N TYR A 124 7.08 -35.13 -8.28
CA TYR A 124 7.40 -35.30 -9.69
C TYR A 124 7.31 -34.00 -10.53
N GLY A 125 6.86 -32.91 -9.93
CA GLY A 125 6.59 -31.64 -10.62
C GLY A 125 5.13 -31.49 -11.06
N GLY A 126 4.66 -30.26 -11.14
CA GLY A 126 3.29 -29.88 -11.52
C GLY A 126 3.10 -29.55 -13.00
N ASN A 127 4.13 -29.78 -13.84
CA ASN A 127 4.17 -29.30 -15.22
C ASN A 127 2.94 -29.70 -16.07
N GLU A 128 2.58 -30.98 -16.09
CA GLU A 128 1.46 -31.50 -16.88
C GLU A 128 0.11 -30.97 -16.35
N LYS A 129 -0.07 -30.98 -15.03
CA LYS A 129 -1.28 -30.43 -14.39
C LYS A 129 -1.46 -28.94 -14.65
N LEU A 130 -0.37 -28.17 -14.71
CA LEU A 130 -0.46 -26.76 -15.04
C LEU A 130 -0.98 -26.55 -16.47
N GLU A 131 -0.42 -27.27 -17.44
CA GLU A 131 -0.84 -27.19 -18.84
C GLU A 131 -2.32 -27.55 -18.99
N GLU A 132 -2.74 -28.67 -18.39
CA GLU A 132 -4.13 -29.13 -18.39
C GLU A 132 -5.06 -28.09 -17.73
N ALA A 133 -4.68 -27.56 -16.57
CA ALA A 133 -5.49 -26.60 -15.84
C ALA A 133 -5.68 -25.29 -16.61
N ILE A 134 -4.68 -24.82 -17.37
CA ILE A 134 -4.81 -23.65 -18.24
C ILE A 134 -5.85 -23.93 -19.34
N VAL A 135 -5.75 -25.08 -20.00
CA VAL A 135 -6.67 -25.47 -21.09
C VAL A 135 -8.10 -25.65 -20.58
N GLU A 136 -8.29 -26.29 -19.43
CA GLU A 136 -9.59 -26.47 -18.80
C GLU A 136 -10.21 -25.15 -18.35
N THR A 137 -9.41 -24.27 -17.74
CA THR A 137 -9.83 -22.93 -17.35
C THR A 137 -10.33 -22.15 -18.55
N TYR A 138 -9.58 -22.17 -19.66
CA TYR A 138 -10.00 -21.52 -20.90
C TYR A 138 -11.30 -22.15 -21.46
N LYS A 139 -11.38 -23.48 -21.53
CA LYS A 139 -12.58 -24.17 -22.06
C LYS A 139 -13.84 -23.82 -21.26
N LYS A 140 -13.72 -23.71 -19.93
CA LYS A 140 -14.85 -23.48 -19.03
C LYS A 140 -15.29 -22.02 -18.97
N TYR A 141 -14.34 -21.08 -18.83
CA TYR A 141 -14.67 -19.67 -18.56
C TYR A 141 -14.50 -18.76 -19.77
N LYS A 142 -13.81 -19.20 -20.82
CA LYS A 142 -13.51 -18.42 -22.03
C LYS A 142 -13.00 -16.99 -21.71
N PRO A 143 -11.99 -16.84 -20.81
CA PRO A 143 -11.47 -15.54 -20.44
C PRO A 143 -10.67 -14.92 -21.59
N GLU A 144 -10.43 -13.61 -21.50
CA GLU A 144 -9.47 -12.87 -22.34
C GLU A 144 -8.04 -13.02 -21.82
N LEU A 145 -7.88 -13.17 -20.49
CA LEU A 145 -6.59 -13.35 -19.83
C LEU A 145 -6.68 -14.44 -18.76
N ILE A 146 -5.70 -15.33 -18.72
CA ILE A 146 -5.46 -16.23 -17.57
C ILE A 146 -4.21 -15.76 -16.84
N MET A 147 -4.36 -15.44 -15.55
CA MET A 147 -3.23 -15.14 -14.67
C MET A 147 -2.93 -16.37 -13.82
N VAL A 148 -1.86 -17.08 -14.15
CA VAL A 148 -1.38 -18.24 -13.39
C VAL A 148 -0.63 -17.78 -12.15
N ILE A 149 -1.12 -18.18 -10.99
CA ILE A 149 -0.59 -17.81 -9.68
C ILE A 149 -0.02 -19.05 -9.00
N SER A 150 1.29 -19.06 -8.75
CA SER A 150 1.93 -20.15 -8.01
C SER A 150 1.74 -20.02 -6.49
N THR A 151 1.69 -21.16 -5.81
CA THR A 151 1.64 -21.27 -4.35
C THR A 151 3.00 -21.67 -3.77
N CYS A 152 3.14 -21.60 -2.45
CA CYS A 152 4.36 -22.06 -1.77
C CYS A 152 4.72 -23.52 -2.10
N ALA A 153 3.75 -24.41 -2.32
CA ALA A 153 4.02 -25.79 -2.69
C ALA A 153 4.59 -25.90 -4.12
N SER A 154 3.97 -25.26 -5.10
CA SER A 154 4.43 -25.27 -6.50
C SER A 154 5.69 -24.44 -6.74
N ASP A 155 6.01 -23.50 -5.84
CA ASP A 155 7.28 -22.76 -5.93
C ASP A 155 8.49 -23.67 -5.62
N LEU A 156 8.29 -24.69 -4.76
CA LEU A 156 9.35 -25.62 -4.37
C LEU A 156 9.65 -26.68 -5.43
N THR A 157 8.71 -26.94 -6.33
CA THR A 157 8.87 -27.94 -7.40
C THR A 157 9.63 -27.43 -8.61
N ALA A 158 9.93 -26.12 -8.66
CA ALA A 158 10.69 -25.47 -9.73
C ALA A 158 10.14 -25.79 -11.14
N ASP A 159 8.81 -25.81 -11.27
CA ASP A 159 8.12 -26.06 -12.54
C ASP A 159 8.52 -25.05 -13.64
N ASP A 160 8.58 -25.49 -14.89
CA ASP A 160 8.98 -24.67 -16.05
C ASP A 160 7.79 -23.82 -16.55
N PHE A 161 7.40 -22.81 -15.76
CA PHE A 161 6.31 -21.90 -16.11
C PHE A 161 6.45 -21.28 -17.52
N PRO A 162 7.59 -20.70 -17.94
CA PRO A 162 7.72 -20.15 -19.28
C PRO A 162 7.44 -21.19 -20.37
N GLY A 163 8.07 -22.37 -20.30
CA GLY A 163 7.91 -23.42 -21.29
C GLY A 163 6.49 -23.99 -21.35
N ILE A 164 5.83 -24.12 -20.20
CA ILE A 164 4.45 -24.63 -20.11
C ILE A 164 3.45 -23.60 -20.62
N VAL A 165 3.58 -22.34 -20.22
CA VAL A 165 2.68 -21.29 -20.68
C VAL A 165 2.77 -21.15 -22.20
N GLU A 166 3.98 -21.25 -22.77
CA GLU A 166 4.18 -21.25 -24.22
C GLU A 166 3.53 -22.47 -24.91
N LYS A 167 3.61 -23.66 -24.31
CA LYS A 167 2.86 -24.85 -24.78
C LYS A 167 1.35 -24.65 -24.70
N ALA A 168 0.85 -24.13 -23.59
CA ALA A 168 -0.57 -23.93 -23.34
C ALA A 168 -1.16 -22.84 -24.25
N LYS A 169 -0.42 -21.76 -24.53
CA LYS A 169 -0.81 -20.68 -25.47
C LYS A 169 -1.12 -21.21 -26.87
N ARG A 170 -0.51 -22.32 -27.31
CA ARG A 170 -0.85 -22.97 -28.59
C ARG A 170 -2.20 -23.70 -28.58
N LYS A 171 -2.78 -23.94 -27.40
CA LYS A 171 -4.03 -24.68 -27.19
C LYS A 171 -5.20 -23.81 -26.75
N VAL A 172 -4.96 -22.53 -26.44
CA VAL A 172 -5.97 -21.56 -25.98
C VAL A 172 -5.91 -20.30 -26.84
N SER A 173 -6.99 -19.53 -26.91
CA SER A 173 -7.03 -18.27 -27.71
C SER A 173 -6.92 -17.01 -26.87
N CYS A 174 -6.62 -17.12 -25.58
CA CYS A 174 -6.54 -16.01 -24.64
C CYS A 174 -5.08 -15.71 -24.29
N ASP A 175 -4.82 -14.52 -23.76
CA ASP A 175 -3.54 -14.22 -23.16
C ASP A 175 -3.33 -15.09 -21.91
N VAL A 176 -2.07 -15.46 -21.64
CA VAL A 176 -1.69 -16.22 -20.44
C VAL A 176 -0.41 -15.61 -19.89
N VAL A 177 -0.47 -15.19 -18.62
CA VAL A 177 0.68 -14.67 -17.87
C VAL A 177 0.84 -15.47 -16.60
N TYR A 178 2.06 -15.56 -16.06
CA TYR A 178 2.34 -16.29 -14.82
C TYR A 178 3.10 -15.43 -13.81
N THR A 179 2.79 -15.61 -12.53
CA THR A 179 3.31 -14.83 -11.41
C THR A 179 3.84 -15.78 -10.31
N THR A 180 5.17 -15.77 -10.13
CA THR A 180 5.93 -16.70 -9.28
C THR A 180 6.41 -16.08 -7.97
N GLY A 181 6.16 -14.79 -7.72
CA GLY A 181 6.61 -14.09 -6.52
C GLY A 181 8.13 -13.89 -6.43
N THR A 182 8.90 -14.38 -7.41
CA THR A 182 10.36 -14.29 -7.46
C THR A 182 10.85 -13.02 -8.14
N ARG A 183 9.98 -12.28 -8.84
CA ARG A 183 10.39 -11.14 -9.67
C ARG A 183 10.59 -9.84 -8.90
N THR A 184 10.27 -9.81 -7.60
CA THR A 184 10.25 -8.56 -6.82
C THR A 184 11.51 -8.31 -5.98
N GLU A 185 12.65 -8.96 -6.26
CA GLU A 185 13.95 -8.77 -5.57
C GLU A 185 13.82 -8.40 -4.07
N ARG A 186 13.18 -9.28 -3.29
CA ARG A 186 12.97 -9.13 -1.83
C ARG A 186 12.09 -7.96 -1.34
N ARG A 187 11.41 -7.20 -2.20
CA ARG A 187 10.57 -6.04 -1.79
C ARG A 187 9.16 -6.46 -1.30
N ARG A 188 8.77 -6.02 -0.08
CA ARG A 188 7.51 -6.39 0.58
C ARG A 188 6.27 -5.63 0.04
N MET A 189 5.78 -6.15 -1.08
CA MET A 189 4.39 -6.23 -1.54
C MET A 189 4.34 -7.40 -2.54
N VAL A 190 4.80 -8.56 -2.08
CA VAL A 190 5.27 -9.65 -2.96
C VAL A 190 4.22 -10.03 -4.00
N GLY A 191 2.94 -10.09 -3.61
CA GLY A 191 1.88 -10.48 -4.55
C GLY A 191 1.52 -9.43 -5.59
N ASN A 192 1.16 -8.22 -5.15
CA ASN A 192 0.67 -7.17 -6.05
C ASN A 192 1.75 -6.75 -7.05
N GLN A 193 2.95 -6.47 -6.55
CA GLN A 193 4.06 -6.02 -7.39
C GLN A 193 4.47 -7.11 -8.38
N ASP A 194 4.55 -8.38 -7.95
CA ASP A 194 4.90 -9.48 -8.86
C ASP A 194 3.86 -9.66 -9.97
N ALA A 195 2.57 -9.48 -9.67
CA ALA A 195 1.53 -9.49 -10.68
C ALA A 195 1.67 -8.32 -11.67
N TYR A 196 1.94 -7.09 -11.20
CA TYR A 196 2.19 -5.96 -12.10
C TYR A 196 3.44 -6.16 -12.96
N TYR A 197 4.53 -6.69 -12.39
CA TYR A 197 5.72 -7.06 -13.14
C TYR A 197 5.43 -8.10 -14.21
N SER A 198 4.66 -9.13 -13.85
CA SER A 198 4.28 -10.19 -14.78
C SER A 198 3.45 -9.63 -15.94
N ILE A 199 2.56 -8.67 -15.67
CA ILE A 199 1.83 -7.94 -16.72
C ILE A 199 2.80 -7.12 -17.57
N ALA A 200 3.66 -6.31 -16.95
CA ALA A 200 4.59 -5.44 -17.66
C ALA A 200 5.57 -6.20 -18.55
N GLU A 201 6.02 -7.37 -18.13
CA GLU A 201 7.00 -8.20 -18.85
C GLU A 201 6.35 -9.11 -19.91
N GLN A 202 5.17 -9.69 -19.62
CA GLN A 202 4.61 -10.77 -20.43
C GLN A 202 3.37 -10.38 -21.26
N LEU A 203 2.75 -9.23 -20.96
CA LEU A 203 1.51 -8.80 -21.60
C LEU A 203 1.66 -7.50 -22.40
N LEU A 204 2.48 -6.57 -21.93
CA LEU A 204 2.65 -5.27 -22.58
C LEU A 204 3.57 -5.39 -23.81
N GLU A 205 3.25 -4.62 -24.84
CA GLU A 205 3.96 -4.59 -26.11
C GLU A 205 4.27 -3.14 -26.48
N ASP A 206 5.28 -2.96 -27.33
CA ASP A 206 5.67 -1.64 -27.83
C ASP A 206 4.57 -1.05 -28.72
N CYS A 207 4.37 0.27 -28.64
CA CYS A 207 3.32 0.94 -29.39
C CYS A 207 3.57 2.44 -29.55
N ASP A 208 2.90 3.02 -30.56
CA ASP A 208 2.95 4.47 -30.79
C ASP A 208 2.35 5.24 -29.62
N LYS A 209 3.05 6.28 -29.20
CA LYS A 209 2.65 7.17 -28.11
C LYS A 209 1.50 8.08 -28.53
N ILE A 210 0.59 8.32 -27.60
CA ILE A 210 -0.42 9.36 -27.69
C ILE A 210 0.22 10.67 -27.21
N GLU A 211 0.17 11.72 -28.02
CA GLU A 211 0.75 13.02 -27.64
C GLU A 211 0.06 13.60 -26.39
N ARG A 212 0.86 14.20 -25.50
CA ARG A 212 0.42 14.86 -24.26
C ARG A 212 -0.46 13.96 -23.43
N SER A 213 0.00 12.74 -23.17
CA SER A 213 -0.84 11.72 -22.54
C SER A 213 -0.28 11.18 -21.22
N VAL A 214 -1.20 10.87 -20.31
CA VAL A 214 -0.87 10.33 -18.99
C VAL A 214 -1.68 9.08 -18.67
N ASN A 215 -1.03 8.17 -17.95
CA ASN A 215 -1.67 7.11 -17.19
C ASN A 215 -1.77 7.52 -15.72
N LEU A 216 -2.91 7.26 -15.10
CA LEU A 216 -3.11 7.47 -13.66
C LEU A 216 -3.15 6.12 -12.96
N ILE A 217 -2.14 5.84 -12.13
CA ILE A 217 -1.92 4.53 -11.53
C ILE A 217 -1.93 4.65 -10.01
N ALA A 218 -2.80 3.92 -9.33
CA ALA A 218 -2.86 3.85 -7.88
C ALA A 218 -2.66 2.41 -7.35
N GLY A 219 -2.51 1.44 -8.27
CA GLY A 219 -2.57 0.02 -8.00
C GLY A 219 -4.00 -0.46 -7.67
N ALA A 220 -4.20 -1.77 -7.72
CA ALA A 220 -5.38 -2.47 -7.20
C ALA A 220 -5.46 -2.28 -5.67
N ARG A 221 -6.12 -1.20 -5.26
CA ARG A 221 -6.31 -0.81 -3.86
C ARG A 221 -7.73 -0.33 -3.59
N PHE A 222 -7.98 0.02 -2.33
CA PHE A 222 -9.22 0.66 -1.90
C PHE A 222 -8.91 1.98 -1.18
N PRO A 223 -9.63 3.09 -1.45
CA PRO A 223 -10.67 3.24 -2.47
C PRO A 223 -10.13 2.97 -3.89
N PRO A 224 -10.99 2.57 -4.85
CA PRO A 224 -10.55 2.19 -6.19
C PRO A 224 -9.86 3.36 -6.92
N PRO A 225 -8.90 3.09 -7.82
CA PRO A 225 -8.21 4.13 -8.57
C PRO A 225 -9.10 5.18 -9.25
N ARG A 226 -10.28 4.83 -9.79
CA ARG A 226 -11.21 5.80 -10.41
C ARG A 226 -11.80 6.75 -9.38
N ASP A 227 -12.15 6.29 -8.19
CA ASP A 227 -12.59 7.18 -7.10
C ASP A 227 -11.44 8.11 -6.66
N TYR A 228 -10.21 7.62 -6.71
CA TYR A 228 -9.02 8.38 -6.34
C TYR A 228 -8.64 9.47 -7.37
N TYR A 229 -8.81 9.22 -8.67
CA TYR A 229 -8.30 10.08 -9.75
C TYR A 229 -9.38 10.73 -10.64
N SER A 230 -10.66 10.37 -10.54
CA SER A 230 -11.70 10.80 -11.51
C SER A 230 -11.76 12.31 -11.73
N GLU A 231 -11.88 13.10 -10.67
CA GLU A 231 -11.92 14.56 -10.79
C GLU A 231 -10.61 15.12 -11.37
N PHE A 232 -9.47 14.55 -10.96
CA PHE A 232 -8.17 14.93 -11.49
C PHE A 232 -8.03 14.63 -12.99
N ALA A 233 -8.55 13.48 -13.44
CA ALA A 233 -8.60 13.10 -14.85
C ALA A 233 -9.48 14.05 -15.68
N GLU A 234 -10.63 14.48 -15.14
CA GLU A 234 -11.46 15.51 -15.77
C GLU A 234 -10.69 16.82 -15.95
N MET A 235 -9.95 17.24 -14.91
CA MET A 235 -9.15 18.48 -14.94
C MET A 235 -8.02 18.41 -15.95
N LEU A 236 -7.31 17.29 -16.04
CA LEU A 236 -6.28 17.06 -17.05
C LEU A 236 -6.87 17.12 -18.47
N THR A 237 -7.98 16.40 -18.69
CA THR A 237 -8.66 16.38 -20.00
C THR A 237 -9.14 17.76 -20.40
N ALA A 238 -9.75 18.52 -19.48
CA ALA A 238 -10.19 19.89 -19.72
C ALA A 238 -9.03 20.85 -20.00
N SER A 239 -7.82 20.50 -19.56
CA SER A 239 -6.60 21.28 -19.78
C SER A 239 -5.80 20.84 -21.02
N GLY A 240 -6.35 19.93 -21.83
CA GLY A 240 -5.73 19.47 -23.08
C GLY A 240 -4.71 18.33 -22.92
N ILE A 241 -4.69 17.66 -21.77
CA ILE A 241 -3.91 16.44 -21.55
C ILE A 241 -4.79 15.21 -21.78
N ASN A 242 -4.32 14.28 -22.61
CA ASN A 242 -5.00 13.02 -22.88
C ASN A 242 -4.83 12.06 -21.69
N VAL A 243 -5.92 11.71 -21.01
CA VAL A 243 -5.87 10.65 -20.00
C VAL A 243 -6.06 9.31 -20.72
N ASN A 244 -4.95 8.59 -20.96
CA ASN A 244 -4.95 7.30 -21.64
C ASN A 244 -5.68 6.23 -20.82
N GLY A 245 -5.51 6.25 -19.48
CA GLY A 245 -6.28 5.39 -18.61
C GLY A 245 -6.08 5.63 -17.12
N ILE A 246 -7.08 5.25 -16.34
CA ILE A 246 -6.96 5.02 -14.90
C ILE A 246 -6.87 3.51 -14.71
N TYR A 247 -5.72 3.04 -14.24
CA TYR A 247 -5.35 1.62 -14.33
C TYR A 247 -5.48 0.85 -13.02
N PHE A 248 -5.70 -0.46 -13.18
CA PHE A 248 -6.00 -1.45 -12.15
C PHE A 248 -7.29 -1.12 -11.39
N ASP A 249 -8.31 -0.75 -12.15
CA ASP A 249 -9.68 -0.54 -11.68
C ASP A 249 -10.72 -0.94 -12.73
N SER A 250 -10.98 -2.25 -12.79
CA SER A 250 -11.89 -2.88 -13.75
C SER A 250 -11.53 -2.51 -15.20
N ASN A 251 -10.24 -2.58 -15.54
CA ASN A 251 -9.79 -2.35 -16.91
C ASN A 251 -9.93 -3.60 -17.76
N THR A 252 -10.27 -3.47 -19.03
CA THR A 252 -10.21 -4.60 -19.96
C THR A 252 -8.76 -5.01 -20.25
N VAL A 253 -8.56 -6.22 -20.79
CA VAL A 253 -7.22 -6.68 -21.18
C VAL A 253 -6.62 -5.78 -22.26
N SER A 254 -7.43 -5.32 -23.21
CA SER A 254 -7.00 -4.39 -24.27
C SER A 254 -6.62 -3.01 -23.72
N GLU A 255 -7.36 -2.49 -22.73
CA GLU A 255 -6.99 -1.25 -22.04
C GLU A 255 -5.63 -1.39 -21.33
N LEU A 256 -5.38 -2.50 -20.64
CA LEU A 256 -4.08 -2.74 -19.99
C LEU A 256 -2.93 -2.77 -21.00
N LYS A 257 -3.11 -3.44 -22.14
CA LYS A 257 -2.12 -3.44 -23.23
C LYS A 257 -1.85 -2.04 -23.78
N ALA A 258 -2.75 -1.08 -23.56
CA ALA A 258 -2.56 0.31 -23.93
C ALA A 258 -1.76 1.14 -22.91
N ILE A 259 -1.33 0.58 -21.76
CA ILE A 259 -0.48 1.30 -20.79
C ILE A 259 0.73 1.97 -21.49
N PRO A 260 1.51 1.28 -22.35
CA PRO A 260 2.67 1.89 -22.97
C PRO A 260 2.36 3.00 -23.99
N LYS A 261 1.09 3.22 -24.35
CA LYS A 261 0.71 4.33 -25.25
C LYS A 261 0.86 5.70 -24.61
N ALA A 262 0.89 5.78 -23.28
CA ALA A 262 1.07 7.07 -22.63
C ALA A 262 2.53 7.55 -22.68
N GLU A 263 2.73 8.87 -22.62
CA GLU A 263 4.06 9.46 -22.43
C GLU A 263 4.49 9.44 -20.96
N LEU A 264 3.54 9.54 -20.03
CA LEU A 264 3.83 9.64 -18.59
C LEU A 264 2.93 8.75 -17.72
N ASN A 265 3.54 7.96 -16.85
CA ASN A 265 2.89 7.24 -15.75
C ASN A 265 2.90 8.11 -14.48
N VAL A 266 1.73 8.65 -14.09
CA VAL A 266 1.55 9.32 -12.80
C VAL A 266 1.11 8.27 -11.77
N THR A 267 2.01 7.93 -10.87
CA THR A 267 1.83 6.82 -9.93
C THR A 267 1.58 7.32 -8.51
N GLY A 268 0.64 6.70 -7.79
CA GLY A 268 0.28 7.04 -6.41
C GLY A 268 1.28 6.55 -5.36
N GLY A 269 2.53 6.31 -5.73
CA GLY A 269 3.58 5.73 -4.90
C GLY A 269 4.70 5.17 -5.76
N HIS A 270 5.76 4.67 -5.12
CA HIS A 270 6.82 3.98 -5.84
C HIS A 270 6.34 2.60 -6.29
N PHE A 271 6.34 2.35 -7.60
CA PHE A 271 6.01 1.07 -8.21
C PHE A 271 7.15 0.64 -9.11
N SER A 272 7.88 -0.39 -8.71
CA SER A 272 9.08 -0.80 -9.43
C SER A 272 8.78 -1.47 -10.78
N TRP A 273 7.55 -1.98 -10.98
CA TRP A 273 7.09 -2.41 -12.31
C TRP A 273 6.94 -1.23 -13.29
N ALA A 274 6.64 -0.03 -12.79
CA ALA A 274 6.56 1.15 -13.65
C ALA A 274 7.95 1.50 -14.22
N GLU A 275 9.02 1.31 -13.42
CA GLU A 275 10.42 1.48 -13.87
C GLU A 275 10.76 0.51 -15.02
N LEU A 276 10.19 -0.70 -14.99
CA LEU A 276 10.32 -1.63 -16.10
C LEU A 276 9.60 -1.13 -17.35
N VAL A 277 8.41 -0.52 -17.20
CA VAL A 277 7.65 0.05 -18.31
C VAL A 277 8.35 1.27 -18.92
N GLU A 278 8.95 2.12 -18.09
CA GLU A 278 9.82 3.22 -18.53
C GLU A 278 11.00 2.70 -19.34
N LYS A 279 11.73 1.73 -18.79
CA LYS A 279 12.90 1.12 -19.46
C LYS A 279 12.55 0.44 -20.78
N ASN A 280 11.45 -0.30 -20.83
CA ASN A 280 11.12 -1.15 -21.98
C ASN A 280 10.33 -0.41 -23.07
N PHE A 281 9.55 0.61 -22.71
CA PHE A 281 8.60 1.25 -23.62
C PHE A 281 8.67 2.80 -23.61
N GLY A 282 9.65 3.40 -22.92
CA GLY A 282 9.82 4.86 -22.88
C GLY A 282 8.60 5.60 -22.33
N THR A 283 7.90 5.01 -21.35
CA THR A 283 6.82 5.71 -20.62
C THR A 283 7.38 6.25 -19.32
N ASP A 284 7.69 7.54 -19.28
CA ASP A 284 8.33 8.18 -18.12
C ASP A 284 7.47 8.06 -16.86
N ILE A 285 8.08 8.25 -15.69
CA ILE A 285 7.38 8.09 -14.40
C ILE A 285 7.41 9.37 -13.57
N MET A 286 6.22 9.80 -13.15
CA MET A 286 6.05 10.78 -12.08
C MET A 286 5.50 10.09 -10.83
N ASN A 287 6.40 9.73 -9.91
CA ASN A 287 6.03 9.16 -8.63
C ASN A 287 5.46 10.24 -7.70
N LEU A 288 4.17 10.16 -7.40
CA LEU A 288 3.55 10.89 -6.30
C LEU A 288 4.05 10.22 -5.02
N ALA A 289 4.93 10.88 -4.30
CA ALA A 289 5.43 10.40 -3.01
C ALA A 289 4.27 10.33 -2.00
N VAL A 290 3.50 9.25 -2.03
CA VAL A 290 2.46 9.02 -1.05
C VAL A 290 3.17 8.47 0.20
N LEU A 291 3.20 9.31 1.25
CA LEU A 291 3.75 9.13 2.61
C LEU A 291 5.05 9.91 2.89
N ILE A 292 5.44 9.93 4.17
CA ILE A 292 6.35 10.85 4.94
C ILE A 292 7.65 11.30 4.23
N TYR A 293 8.01 10.69 3.10
CA TYR A 293 9.15 11.01 2.25
C TYR A 293 9.09 12.41 1.63
N ASN A 294 7.94 12.86 1.11
CA ASN A 294 7.81 14.22 0.57
C ASN A 294 6.43 14.84 0.86
N LEU A 295 6.22 15.22 2.13
CA LEU A 295 4.96 15.82 2.60
C LEU A 295 4.64 17.17 1.94
N GLU A 296 5.65 17.84 1.41
CA GLU A 296 5.52 19.18 0.84
C GLU A 296 4.81 19.14 -0.51
N GLU A 297 5.08 18.10 -1.31
CA GLU A 297 4.54 17.90 -2.65
C GLU A 297 3.30 16.98 -2.68
N LEU A 298 2.67 16.75 -1.53
CA LEU A 298 1.48 15.89 -1.49
C LEU A 298 0.34 16.49 -2.33
N PRO A 299 -0.27 15.70 -3.23
CA PRO A 299 -1.24 16.17 -4.21
C PRO A 299 -2.66 16.27 -3.64
N PHE A 300 -2.78 16.52 -2.34
CA PHE A 300 -4.06 16.53 -1.64
C PHE A 300 -4.50 17.95 -1.34
N GLY A 301 -5.82 18.14 -1.36
CA GLY A 301 -6.40 19.46 -1.19
C GLY A 301 -6.34 20.32 -2.44
N ILE A 302 -6.78 21.57 -2.32
CA ILE A 302 -6.82 22.50 -3.46
C ILE A 302 -5.39 22.80 -3.93
N GLU A 303 -4.53 23.26 -3.02
CA GLU A 303 -3.14 23.63 -3.34
C GLU A 303 -2.33 22.43 -3.85
N GLY A 304 -2.48 21.26 -3.22
CA GLY A 304 -1.77 20.06 -3.64
C GLY A 304 -2.17 19.59 -5.05
N THR A 305 -3.46 19.66 -5.36
CA THR A 305 -3.98 19.32 -6.70
C THR A 305 -3.45 20.29 -7.76
N LEU A 306 -3.47 21.60 -7.50
CA LEU A 306 -2.93 22.62 -8.41
C LEU A 306 -1.42 22.45 -8.63
N SER A 307 -0.67 22.16 -7.56
CA SER A 307 0.77 21.87 -7.63
C SER A 307 1.05 20.67 -8.52
N LEU A 308 0.24 19.60 -8.44
CA LEU A 308 0.39 18.45 -9.31
C LEU A 308 0.05 18.77 -10.78
N LEU A 309 -1.00 19.55 -11.04
CA LEU A 309 -1.30 20.02 -12.40
C LEU A 309 -0.13 20.81 -12.99
N ARG A 310 0.46 21.72 -12.20
CA ARG A 310 1.64 22.48 -12.63
C ARG A 310 2.83 21.58 -12.95
N ARG A 311 3.14 20.59 -12.10
CA ARG A 311 4.23 19.63 -12.36
C ARG A 311 4.03 18.83 -13.64
N ILE A 312 2.79 18.43 -13.94
CA ILE A 312 2.46 17.76 -15.21
C ILE A 312 2.56 18.74 -16.38
N GLY A 313 2.14 19.99 -16.20
CA GLY A 313 2.28 21.06 -17.19
C GLY A 313 3.74 21.34 -17.52
N ASP A 314 4.60 21.44 -16.51
CA ASP A 314 6.05 21.62 -16.66
C ASP A 314 6.69 20.46 -17.42
N TYR A 315 6.28 19.21 -17.14
CA TYR A 315 6.73 18.03 -17.88
C TYR A 315 6.41 18.11 -19.38
N PHE A 316 5.19 18.55 -19.74
CA PHE A 316 4.79 18.71 -21.14
C PHE A 316 5.18 20.06 -21.77
N GLY A 317 5.94 20.91 -21.06
CA GLY A 317 6.32 22.24 -21.55
C GLY A 317 5.15 23.23 -21.68
N LEU A 318 4.04 22.98 -20.98
CA LEU A 318 2.86 23.85 -20.90
C LEU A 318 2.93 24.81 -19.70
N GLY A 319 3.95 24.67 -18.84
CA GLY A 319 4.13 25.53 -17.65
C GLY A 319 2.88 25.59 -16.77
N GLY A 320 2.52 26.79 -16.33
CA GLY A 320 1.32 27.04 -15.52
C GLY A 320 -0.02 27.00 -16.27
N GLU A 321 -0.05 26.66 -17.57
CA GLU A 321 -1.28 26.67 -18.37
C GLU A 321 -2.34 25.70 -17.85
N LEU A 322 -1.94 24.49 -17.41
CA LEU A 322 -2.88 23.51 -16.88
C LEU A 322 -3.55 24.00 -15.59
N GLU A 323 -2.79 24.67 -14.72
CA GLU A 323 -3.31 25.29 -13.51
C GLU A 323 -4.26 26.45 -13.84
N ALA A 324 -3.90 27.28 -14.83
CA ALA A 324 -4.73 28.38 -15.28
C ALA A 324 -6.05 27.89 -15.88
N ALA A 325 -6.06 26.78 -16.62
CA ALA A 325 -7.25 26.18 -17.22
C ALA A 325 -8.31 25.77 -16.17
N VAL A 326 -7.88 25.41 -14.96
CA VAL A 326 -8.79 25.02 -13.87
C VAL A 326 -9.00 26.12 -12.83
N SER A 327 -8.43 27.31 -13.03
CA SER A 327 -8.45 28.41 -12.06
C SER A 327 -9.86 28.81 -11.62
N SER A 328 -10.83 28.86 -12.52
CA SER A 328 -12.23 29.15 -12.17
C SER A 328 -12.82 28.08 -11.24
N ARG A 329 -12.55 26.80 -11.51
CA ARG A 329 -13.00 25.67 -10.70
C ARG A 329 -12.32 25.68 -9.32
N ALA A 330 -11.03 26.02 -9.28
CA ALA A 330 -10.27 26.17 -8.04
C ALA A 330 -10.78 27.36 -7.19
N ASN A 331 -11.11 28.49 -7.82
CA ASN A 331 -11.67 29.65 -7.14
C ASN A 331 -13.05 29.34 -6.52
N GLU A 332 -13.92 28.65 -7.26
CA GLU A 332 -15.21 28.20 -6.73
C GLU A 332 -15.04 27.24 -5.56
N ALA A 333 -14.16 26.24 -5.69
CA ALA A 333 -13.86 25.30 -4.62
C ALA A 333 -13.30 26.01 -3.38
N THR A 334 -12.41 26.99 -3.56
CA THR A 334 -11.84 27.79 -2.47
C THR A 334 -12.91 28.60 -1.75
N LEU A 335 -13.79 29.30 -2.49
CA LEU A 335 -14.91 30.05 -1.91
C LEU A 335 -15.85 29.16 -1.09
N ARG A 336 -16.10 27.93 -1.57
CA ARG A 336 -16.91 26.94 -0.85
C ARG A 336 -16.18 26.48 0.42
N LEU A 337 -14.88 26.21 0.34
CA LEU A 337 -14.04 25.79 1.46
C LEU A 337 -13.97 26.84 2.55
N ASP A 338 -13.89 28.12 2.17
CA ASP A 338 -13.77 29.24 3.11
C ASP A 338 -14.95 29.31 4.09
N ARG A 339 -16.13 28.80 3.70
CA ARG A 339 -17.30 28.69 4.59
C ARG A 339 -17.09 27.70 5.74
N TYR A 340 -16.26 26.68 5.53
CA TYR A 340 -15.84 25.70 6.54
C TYR A 340 -14.60 26.21 7.28
N ARG A 341 -13.59 26.70 6.54
CA ARG A 341 -12.33 27.25 7.09
C ARG A 341 -12.60 28.26 8.20
N LYS A 342 -13.53 29.19 8.03
CA LYS A 342 -13.89 30.19 9.07
C LYS A 342 -14.26 29.58 10.43
N ARG A 343 -14.83 28.38 10.45
CA ARG A 343 -15.24 27.68 11.69
C ARG A 343 -14.15 26.75 12.23
N MET A 344 -13.23 26.32 11.37
CA MET A 344 -12.22 25.30 11.66
C MET A 344 -10.83 25.87 11.90
N GLN A 345 -10.62 27.13 11.50
CA GLN A 345 -9.36 27.84 11.69
C GLN A 345 -8.95 27.80 13.16
N GLY A 346 -7.75 27.29 13.43
CA GLY A 346 -7.20 27.24 14.78
C GLY A 346 -7.73 26.09 15.65
N VAL A 347 -8.70 25.29 15.18
CA VAL A 347 -9.26 24.19 15.98
C VAL A 347 -8.15 23.17 16.28
N PRO A 348 -7.91 22.85 17.57
CA PRO A 348 -6.83 21.96 17.98
C PRO A 348 -7.21 20.49 17.73
N ILE A 349 -6.34 19.77 17.03
CA ILE A 349 -6.54 18.37 16.64
C ILE A 349 -5.37 17.51 17.11
N ALA A 350 -5.65 16.22 17.31
CA ALA A 350 -4.63 15.20 17.55
C ALA A 350 -4.48 14.33 16.30
N LEU A 351 -3.24 14.14 15.84
CA LEU A 351 -2.91 13.36 14.65
C LEU A 351 -2.08 12.15 15.02
N GLN A 352 -2.28 11.04 14.31
CA GLN A 352 -1.51 9.81 14.50
C GLN A 352 -0.86 9.31 13.20
N GLY A 353 -0.60 10.23 12.29
CA GLY A 353 -0.09 10.00 10.95
C GLY A 353 -0.48 11.15 10.02
N ILE A 354 0.16 11.21 8.85
CA ILE A 354 -0.16 12.21 7.82
C ILE A 354 -0.61 11.46 6.57
N THR A 355 -1.91 11.53 6.27
CA THR A 355 -2.53 11.07 5.03
C THR A 355 -3.34 12.22 4.41
N ALA A 356 -4.09 11.95 3.34
CA ALA A 356 -4.80 13.00 2.61
C ALA A 356 -5.75 13.85 3.50
N PRO A 357 -6.60 13.26 4.38
CA PRO A 357 -7.46 14.07 5.24
C PRO A 357 -6.70 14.98 6.20
N GLU A 358 -5.60 14.52 6.81
CA GLU A 358 -4.79 15.36 7.71
C GLU A 358 -4.14 16.52 6.97
N VAL A 359 -3.63 16.28 5.76
CA VAL A 359 -3.07 17.35 4.92
C VAL A 359 -4.14 18.40 4.63
N ILE A 360 -5.35 17.99 4.24
CA ILE A 360 -6.47 18.90 3.98
C ILE A 360 -6.86 19.67 5.25
N MET A 361 -6.95 19.00 6.40
CA MET A 361 -7.29 19.65 7.68
C MET A 361 -6.28 20.74 8.08
N ILE A 362 -4.99 20.47 7.88
CA ILE A 362 -3.93 21.42 8.23
C ILE A 362 -3.82 22.54 7.18
N ARG A 363 -3.60 22.15 5.92
CA ARG A 363 -3.29 23.07 4.81
C ARG A 363 -4.51 23.87 4.39
N ASP A 364 -5.64 23.20 4.16
CA ASP A 364 -6.81 23.83 3.58
C ASP A 364 -7.80 24.35 4.63
N LEU A 365 -7.99 23.66 5.76
CA LEU A 365 -8.96 24.06 6.79
C LEU A 365 -8.35 24.88 7.93
N GLY A 366 -7.02 24.96 8.00
CA GLY A 366 -6.30 25.78 8.98
C GLY A 366 -6.38 25.26 10.42
N MET A 367 -6.68 23.98 10.60
CA MET A 367 -6.68 23.31 11.91
C MET A 367 -5.24 23.16 12.43
N LYS A 368 -5.07 23.02 13.75
CA LYS A 368 -3.75 23.02 14.39
C LYS A 368 -3.47 21.69 15.07
N CYS A 369 -2.42 21.00 14.66
CA CYS A 369 -2.00 19.76 15.30
C CYS A 369 -1.38 20.10 16.66
N LYS A 370 -2.05 19.73 17.76
CA LYS A 370 -1.54 19.96 19.12
C LYS A 370 -0.91 18.72 19.75
N VAL A 371 -1.32 17.54 19.32
CA VAL A 371 -0.74 16.27 19.76
C VAL A 371 -0.45 15.43 18.53
N LEU A 372 0.77 14.92 18.42
CA LEU A 372 1.22 14.07 17.33
C LEU A 372 1.70 12.73 17.90
N THR A 373 0.97 11.65 17.62
CA THR A 373 1.37 10.31 18.03
C THR A 373 2.06 9.55 16.90
N PHE A 374 3.23 9.00 17.19
CA PHE A 374 3.85 7.97 16.38
C PHE A 374 3.75 6.61 17.07
N ARG A 375 3.31 5.58 16.34
CA ARG A 375 3.31 4.19 16.79
C ARG A 375 4.26 3.39 15.91
N PHE A 376 5.39 3.00 16.48
CA PHE A 376 6.44 2.18 15.87
C PHE A 376 6.60 0.83 16.56
N THR A 377 5.80 0.52 17.59
CA THR A 377 5.92 -0.71 18.40
C THR A 377 6.02 -1.98 17.55
N ARG A 378 5.33 -2.03 16.40
CA ARG A 378 5.38 -3.17 15.48
C ARG A 378 6.58 -3.17 14.54
N GLU A 379 7.24 -2.03 14.40
CA GLU A 379 8.33 -1.77 13.47
C GLU A 379 9.68 -1.57 14.18
N ARG A 380 9.73 -1.57 15.52
CA ARG A 380 10.95 -1.31 16.31
C ARG A 380 12.11 -2.25 16.01
N GLY A 381 11.85 -3.49 15.57
CA GLY A 381 12.90 -4.41 15.10
C GLY A 381 13.40 -4.12 13.68
N ASN A 382 12.64 -3.37 12.88
CA ASN A 382 12.91 -3.12 11.46
C ASN A 382 13.41 -1.69 11.16
N LEU A 383 13.27 -0.77 12.12
CA LEU A 383 13.57 0.66 11.94
C LEU A 383 14.67 1.11 12.89
N SER A 384 15.75 1.67 12.34
CA SER A 384 16.78 2.30 13.15
C SER A 384 16.23 3.53 13.87
N ASN A 385 16.75 3.84 15.05
CA ASN A 385 16.43 5.08 15.77
C ASN A 385 16.69 6.34 14.92
N SER A 386 17.70 6.31 14.04
CA SER A 386 17.96 7.41 13.11
C SER A 386 16.83 7.61 12.10
N THR A 387 16.20 6.54 11.65
CA THR A 387 15.07 6.61 10.72
C THR A 387 13.80 7.11 11.41
N LEU A 388 13.55 6.67 12.64
CA LEU A 388 12.41 7.18 13.44
C LEU A 388 12.51 8.70 13.62
N LYS A 389 13.68 9.21 14.02
CA LYS A 389 13.95 10.66 14.12
C LYS A 389 13.82 11.38 12.78
N TRP A 390 14.23 10.73 11.69
CA TRP A 390 14.10 11.29 10.35
C TRP A 390 12.63 11.45 9.94
N LEU A 391 11.78 10.45 10.22
CA LEU A 391 10.34 10.50 9.97
C LEU A 391 9.66 11.60 10.80
N GLU A 392 9.99 11.66 12.09
CA GLU A 392 9.50 12.69 13.01
C GLU A 392 9.81 14.10 12.47
N LYS A 393 11.09 14.36 12.12
CA LYS A 393 11.55 15.66 11.61
C LYS A 393 10.83 16.08 10.33
N ARG A 394 10.47 15.13 9.45
CA ARG A 394 9.72 15.40 8.21
C ARG A 394 8.31 15.88 8.51
N VAL A 395 7.60 15.20 9.41
CA VAL A 395 6.25 15.58 9.82
C VAL A 395 6.26 16.94 10.53
N LEU A 396 7.19 17.15 11.46
CA LEU A 396 7.32 18.43 12.17
C LEU A 396 7.63 19.60 11.23
N ARG A 397 8.51 19.40 10.23
CA ARG A 397 8.78 20.41 9.19
C ARG A 397 7.54 20.75 8.38
N PHE A 398 6.73 19.74 8.03
CA PHE A 398 5.47 19.99 7.33
C PHE A 398 4.53 20.83 8.20
N LEU A 399 4.37 20.46 9.48
CA LEU A 399 3.52 21.20 10.42
C LEU A 399 4.01 22.64 10.64
N SER A 400 5.31 22.88 10.75
CA SER A 400 5.88 24.20 11.02
C SER A 400 5.60 25.24 9.91
N ARG A 401 5.15 24.81 8.73
CA ARG A 401 4.68 25.72 7.66
C ARG A 401 3.29 26.28 7.93
N TYR A 402 2.50 25.59 8.73
CA TYR A 402 1.09 25.88 8.96
C TYR A 402 0.80 26.23 10.42
N GLN A 403 1.74 26.06 11.35
CA GLN A 403 1.61 26.47 12.76
C GLN A 403 2.98 26.86 13.34
N GLU A 404 2.99 27.83 14.26
CA GLU A 404 4.22 28.28 14.95
C GLU A 404 4.58 27.37 16.14
N GLU A 405 3.58 26.93 16.89
CA GLU A 405 3.75 26.07 18.06
C GLU A 405 3.96 24.62 17.62
N GLU A 406 4.99 23.95 18.15
CA GLU A 406 5.19 22.52 17.91
C GLU A 406 4.16 21.68 18.69
N PRO A 407 3.65 20.58 18.11
CA PRO A 407 2.77 19.67 18.83
C PRO A 407 3.51 18.94 19.96
N GLU A 408 2.78 18.49 20.98
CA GLU A 408 3.28 17.48 21.91
C GLU A 408 3.43 16.15 21.16
N VAL A 409 4.68 15.69 20.98
CA VAL A 409 5.00 14.46 20.27
C VAL A 409 5.02 13.28 21.25
N LEU A 410 4.25 12.25 20.94
CA LEU A 410 4.19 11.00 21.71
C LEU A 410 4.71 9.84 20.84
N ILE A 411 5.62 9.04 21.37
CA ILE A 411 6.18 7.87 20.68
C ILE A 411 5.77 6.62 21.44
N ASP A 412 5.02 5.74 20.77
CA ASP A 412 4.44 4.52 21.34
C ASP A 412 3.71 4.74 22.69
N PRO A 413 2.84 5.77 22.82
CA PRO A 413 2.15 6.03 24.07
C PRO A 413 1.07 4.99 24.36
N THR A 414 0.83 4.79 25.64
CA THR A 414 -0.40 4.16 26.16
C THR A 414 -1.62 5.05 25.86
N ILE A 415 -2.82 4.47 25.89
CA ILE A 415 -4.07 5.24 25.72
C ILE A 415 -4.19 6.32 26.79
N GLU A 416 -3.81 6.03 28.04
CA GLU A 416 -3.91 6.99 29.13
C GLU A 416 -3.03 8.22 28.90
N GLU A 417 -1.80 8.02 28.41
CA GLU A 417 -0.89 9.11 28.06
C GLU A 417 -1.46 9.97 26.95
N GLU A 418 -2.04 9.36 25.91
CA GLU A 418 -2.72 10.10 24.84
C GLU A 418 -3.91 10.90 25.38
N LEU A 419 -4.78 10.30 26.19
CA LEU A 419 -5.93 10.99 26.76
C LEU A 419 -5.52 12.15 27.67
N ARG A 420 -4.43 12.01 28.44
CA ARG A 420 -3.86 13.10 29.24
C ARG A 420 -3.35 14.22 28.34
N ALA A 421 -2.60 13.90 27.29
CA ALA A 421 -2.12 14.88 26.31
C ALA A 421 -3.28 15.58 25.59
N PHE A 422 -4.32 14.84 25.18
CA PHE A 422 -5.49 15.41 24.52
C PHE A 422 -6.22 16.42 25.42
N LYS A 423 -6.40 16.09 26.72
CA LYS A 423 -6.98 17.02 27.71
C LYS A 423 -6.11 18.25 27.92
N LYS A 424 -4.80 18.04 28.15
CA LYS A 424 -3.81 19.10 28.39
C LYS A 424 -3.78 20.12 27.24
N ASN A 425 -3.91 19.64 26.01
CA ASN A 425 -3.82 20.44 24.80
C ASN A 425 -5.18 20.85 24.20
N ASP A 426 -6.27 20.70 24.97
CA ASP A 426 -7.64 21.06 24.59
C ASP A 426 -8.09 20.50 23.22
N VAL A 427 -7.69 19.27 22.88
CA VAL A 427 -7.99 18.64 21.58
C VAL A 427 -9.49 18.54 21.35
N LYS A 428 -9.98 19.06 20.22
CA LYS A 428 -11.40 19.05 19.83
C LYS A 428 -11.76 17.95 18.82
N LEU A 429 -10.78 17.39 18.13
CA LEU A 429 -10.98 16.29 17.20
C LEU A 429 -9.74 15.40 17.16
N VAL A 430 -9.97 14.09 17.28
CA VAL A 430 -8.90 13.10 17.15
C VAL A 430 -8.98 12.46 15.76
N MET A 431 -7.83 12.42 15.08
CA MET A 431 -7.58 11.71 13.84
C MET A 431 -6.83 10.40 14.14
N PRO A 432 -7.54 9.35 14.59
CA PRO A 432 -6.91 8.10 14.98
C PRO A 432 -6.25 7.43 13.77
N SER A 433 -5.09 6.80 13.98
CA SER A 433 -4.55 5.87 12.99
C SER A 433 -5.30 4.54 13.02
N ALA A 434 -5.13 3.68 12.01
CA ALA A 434 -5.71 2.34 12.10
C ALA A 434 -5.10 1.47 13.23
N LEU A 435 -3.99 1.92 13.84
CA LEU A 435 -3.41 1.32 15.04
C LEU A 435 -3.88 2.01 16.33
N ALA A 436 -4.95 2.80 16.27
CA ALA A 436 -5.47 3.52 17.44
C ALA A 436 -6.80 2.93 17.93
N HIS A 437 -7.16 3.26 19.17
CA HIS A 437 -8.43 2.90 19.78
C HIS A 437 -9.47 4.00 19.57
N ALA A 438 -9.96 4.15 18.34
CA ALA A 438 -10.99 5.14 18.00
C ALA A 438 -12.19 5.11 18.97
N CYS A 439 -12.65 3.91 19.34
CA CYS A 439 -13.77 3.73 20.27
C CYS A 439 -13.43 4.18 21.70
N SER A 440 -12.19 4.00 22.16
CA SER A 440 -11.77 4.44 23.50
C SER A 440 -11.66 5.95 23.60
N TYR A 441 -11.23 6.63 22.53
CA TYR A 441 -11.23 8.10 22.49
C TYR A 441 -12.66 8.65 22.53
N ALA A 442 -13.55 8.09 21.71
CA ALA A 442 -14.97 8.44 21.71
C ALA A 442 -15.60 8.21 23.09
N GLY A 443 -15.42 7.02 23.68
CA GLY A 443 -15.89 6.69 25.02
C GLY A 443 -15.31 7.57 26.14
N SER A 444 -14.16 8.20 25.90
CA SER A 444 -13.53 9.17 26.81
C SER A 444 -13.98 10.61 26.58
N GLY A 445 -14.96 10.84 25.71
CA GLY A 445 -15.55 12.15 25.44
C GLY A 445 -14.80 12.97 24.38
N PHE A 446 -13.93 12.36 23.58
CA PHE A 446 -13.27 13.04 22.46
C PHE A 446 -13.97 12.76 21.13
N PRO A 447 -14.34 13.78 20.34
CA PRO A 447 -14.81 13.56 18.97
C PRO A 447 -13.74 12.88 18.13
N VAL A 448 -14.15 11.90 17.33
CA VAL A 448 -13.27 11.11 16.49
C VAL A 448 -13.72 11.23 15.05
N PHE A 449 -12.77 11.44 14.13
CA PHE A 449 -13.05 11.44 12.70
C PHE A 449 -13.26 10.00 12.19
N VAL A 450 -14.50 9.51 12.32
CA VAL A 450 -14.89 8.13 11.97
C VAL A 450 -14.81 7.88 10.47
N ASP A 451 -15.09 8.90 9.65
CA ASP A 451 -15.10 8.78 8.19
C ASP A 451 -13.75 8.39 7.59
N ARG A 452 -12.66 8.55 8.36
CA ARG A 452 -11.36 7.95 8.03
C ARG A 452 -11.49 6.49 7.62
N TYR A 453 -12.34 5.75 8.31
CA TYR A 453 -12.45 4.31 8.19
C TYR A 453 -13.55 3.85 7.25
N THR A 454 -14.66 4.57 7.22
CA THR A 454 -15.87 4.20 6.48
C THR A 454 -15.92 4.78 5.08
N ARG A 455 -15.35 5.97 4.87
CA ARG A 455 -15.36 6.68 3.59
C ARG A 455 -13.98 6.67 2.94
N TYR A 456 -12.98 7.13 3.70
CA TYR A 456 -11.62 7.33 3.19
C TYR A 456 -10.78 6.04 3.22
N HIS A 457 -11.12 5.07 4.06
CA HIS A 457 -10.33 3.84 4.26
C HIS A 457 -8.83 4.14 4.52
N GLY A 458 -8.54 5.27 5.17
CA GLY A 458 -7.19 5.78 5.42
C GLY A 458 -6.49 6.41 4.22
N HIS A 459 -7.19 6.66 3.11
CA HIS A 459 -6.69 7.27 1.86
C HIS A 459 -7.63 8.41 1.43
N GLY A 460 -7.18 9.35 0.60
CA GLY A 460 -8.07 10.39 0.05
C GLY A 460 -7.79 10.64 -1.41
N SER A 461 -8.80 11.04 -2.17
CA SER A 461 -8.71 11.31 -3.61
C SER A 461 -7.92 12.58 -3.92
N ILE A 462 -7.43 12.68 -5.15
CA ILE A 462 -6.83 13.89 -5.69
C ILE A 462 -7.92 14.69 -6.39
N GLY A 463 -8.04 15.96 -6.04
CA GLY A 463 -9.10 16.83 -6.54
C GLY A 463 -9.60 17.83 -5.50
N PHE A 464 -10.42 18.76 -5.95
CA PHE A 464 -11.01 19.80 -5.12
C PHE A 464 -12.20 19.28 -4.31
N ARG A 465 -12.95 18.29 -4.83
CA ARG A 465 -14.07 17.65 -4.16
C ARG A 465 -13.63 16.94 -2.88
N ALA A 466 -12.45 16.30 -2.90
CA ALA A 466 -11.88 15.65 -1.72
C ALA A 466 -11.73 16.63 -0.54
N ALA A 467 -11.32 17.87 -0.82
CA ALA A 467 -11.23 18.91 0.20
C ALA A 467 -12.60 19.29 0.77
N MET A 468 -13.64 19.33 -0.08
CA MET A 468 -15.01 19.60 0.37
C MET A 468 -15.56 18.47 1.24
N ASP A 469 -15.35 17.23 0.80
CA ASP A 469 -15.83 16.04 1.50
C ASP A 469 -15.22 15.97 2.92
N VAL A 470 -13.90 16.18 3.03
CA VAL A 470 -13.22 16.22 4.32
C VAL A 470 -13.73 17.38 5.18
N ALA A 471 -13.96 18.56 4.59
CA ALA A 471 -14.49 19.71 5.31
C ALA A 471 -15.91 19.46 5.85
N GLU A 472 -16.77 18.81 5.07
CA GLU A 472 -18.12 18.45 5.49
C GLU A 472 -18.09 17.42 6.62
N ASP A 473 -17.33 16.34 6.46
CA ASP A 473 -17.20 15.27 7.45
C ASP A 473 -16.61 15.79 8.78
N VAL A 474 -15.59 16.66 8.71
CA VAL A 474 -15.04 17.34 9.90
C VAL A 474 -16.10 18.22 10.56
N SER A 475 -16.88 18.96 9.77
CA SER A 475 -17.93 19.81 10.32
C SER A 475 -18.99 18.99 11.04
N GLN A 476 -19.37 17.83 10.49
CA GLN A 476 -20.32 16.92 11.11
C GLN A 476 -19.75 16.33 12.41
N CYS A 477 -18.49 15.90 12.41
CA CYS A 477 -17.82 15.38 13.60
C CYS A 477 -17.76 16.43 14.73
N LEU A 478 -17.42 17.69 14.40
CA LEU A 478 -17.38 18.77 15.38
C LEU A 478 -18.77 19.14 15.91
N ASN A 479 -19.81 19.09 15.08
CA ASN A 479 -21.19 19.40 15.47
C ASN A 479 -21.84 18.29 16.32
N ASN A 480 -21.57 17.02 15.98
CA ASN A 480 -22.12 15.87 16.69
C ASN A 480 -21.46 15.66 18.06
N GLY A 481 -20.26 16.21 18.26
CA GLY A 481 -19.48 16.04 19.48
C GLY A 481 -18.99 14.59 19.63
N ALA A 482 -18.54 14.26 20.84
CA ALA A 482 -18.15 12.88 21.13
C ALA A 482 -19.40 12.01 21.29
N ALA A 483 -19.36 10.80 20.73
CA ALA A 483 -20.30 9.77 21.14
C ALA A 483 -20.13 9.59 22.66
N GLY A 484 -21.23 9.64 23.42
CA GLY A 484 -21.17 9.55 24.88
C GLY A 484 -20.42 8.30 25.37
N SER A 485 -20.07 8.27 26.66
CA SER A 485 -19.13 7.30 27.26
C SER A 485 -19.48 5.80 27.14
N ASN A 486 -20.63 5.46 26.56
CA ASN A 486 -21.24 4.13 26.63
C ASN A 486 -21.57 3.54 25.24
N THR A 487 -20.76 3.81 24.21
CA THR A 487 -20.91 3.08 22.94
C THR A 487 -20.65 1.59 23.16
N LEU A 488 -21.36 0.69 22.47
CA LEU A 488 -21.20 -0.76 22.65
C LEU A 488 -19.73 -1.22 22.50
N LEU A 489 -18.98 -0.59 21.59
CA LEU A 489 -17.57 -0.90 21.35
C LEU A 489 -16.64 -0.31 22.42
N SER A 490 -16.97 0.83 23.03
CA SER A 490 -16.16 1.38 24.12
C SER A 490 -16.29 0.59 25.42
N LEU A 491 -17.24 -0.34 25.52
CA LEU A 491 -17.39 -1.26 26.66
C LEU A 491 -16.54 -2.53 26.54
N VAL A 492 -15.92 -2.78 25.39
CA VAL A 492 -15.06 -3.95 25.19
C VAL A 492 -13.73 -3.74 25.94
N ARG A 493 -13.29 -4.77 26.68
CA ARG A 493 -11.96 -4.79 27.27
C ARG A 493 -10.93 -5.11 26.20
N TYR A 494 -10.34 -4.07 25.65
CA TYR A 494 -9.18 -4.18 24.75
C TYR A 494 -7.94 -4.50 25.56
N SER A 495 -6.92 -5.05 24.88
CA SER A 495 -5.60 -5.22 25.46
C SER A 495 -4.96 -3.85 25.74
N ASP A 496 -4.17 -3.81 26.80
CA ASP A 496 -3.32 -2.67 27.19
C ASP A 496 -2.03 -2.59 26.35
N SER A 497 -1.77 -3.58 25.49
CA SER A 497 -0.60 -3.60 24.63
C SER A 497 -0.70 -2.62 23.46
N ASN A 498 0.40 -1.91 23.21
CA ASN A 498 0.56 -1.02 22.07
C ASN A 498 0.76 -1.77 20.74
N ALA A 499 0.98 -3.09 20.77
CA ALA A 499 1.20 -3.90 19.56
C ALA A 499 -0.13 -4.21 18.85
N TRP A 500 -1.16 -4.59 19.61
CA TRP A 500 -2.47 -5.00 19.09
C TRP A 500 -3.65 -4.26 19.74
N PRO A 501 -3.68 -2.93 19.64
CA PRO A 501 -4.62 -2.10 20.40
C PRO A 501 -6.10 -2.43 20.14
N ARG A 502 -6.46 -3.02 19.00
CA ARG A 502 -7.87 -3.34 18.69
C ARG A 502 -8.31 -4.73 19.12
N PHE A 503 -7.40 -5.53 19.66
CA PHE A 503 -7.69 -6.87 20.14
C PHE A 503 -7.97 -6.86 21.63
N ASN A 504 -8.76 -7.83 22.09
CA ASN A 504 -8.74 -8.19 23.50
C ASN A 504 -7.50 -9.07 23.77
N GLU A 505 -7.18 -9.31 25.03
CA GLU A 505 -6.01 -10.12 25.42
C GLU A 505 -5.94 -11.48 24.72
N GLN A 506 -7.08 -12.15 24.52
CA GLN A 506 -7.13 -13.46 23.86
C GLN A 506 -6.70 -13.38 22.38
N TRP A 507 -7.21 -12.39 21.65
CA TRP A 507 -6.89 -12.19 20.23
C TRP A 507 -5.49 -11.66 20.02
N GLU A 508 -4.98 -10.85 20.95
CA GLU A 508 -3.58 -10.45 20.95
C GLU A 508 -2.66 -11.66 21.10
N ASN A 509 -2.85 -12.49 22.13
CA ASN A 509 -2.00 -13.67 22.33
C ASN A 509 -1.97 -14.56 21.09
N LEU A 510 -3.10 -14.70 20.40
CA LEU A 510 -3.17 -15.44 19.15
C LEU A 510 -2.41 -14.73 18.01
N ALA A 511 -2.56 -13.41 17.89
CA ALA A 511 -1.86 -12.63 16.87
C ALA A 511 -0.35 -12.61 17.07
N GLU A 512 0.12 -12.51 18.32
CA GLU A 512 1.53 -12.65 18.70
C GLU A 512 2.06 -14.04 18.35
N LEU A 513 1.34 -15.10 18.74
CA LEU A 513 1.69 -16.47 18.36
C LEU A 513 1.81 -16.64 16.84
N PHE A 514 0.86 -16.12 16.06
CA PHE A 514 0.96 -16.15 14.59
C PHE A 514 2.13 -15.32 14.08
N GLN A 515 2.45 -14.19 14.71
CA GLN A 515 3.60 -13.40 14.33
C GLN A 515 4.91 -14.14 14.56
N GLU A 516 5.07 -14.76 15.73
CA GLU A 516 6.24 -15.58 16.06
C GLU A 516 6.37 -16.77 15.10
N LEU A 517 5.26 -17.46 14.79
CA LEU A 517 5.28 -18.62 13.89
C LEU A 517 5.62 -18.27 12.43
N TRP A 518 5.14 -17.12 11.90
CA TRP A 518 5.28 -16.77 10.48
C TRP A 518 6.39 -15.78 10.16
N TYR A 519 6.85 -14.99 11.14
CA TYR A 519 7.89 -13.98 10.97
C TYR A 519 9.11 -14.27 11.85
N TYR A 520 9.43 -15.54 12.09
CA TYR A 520 10.76 -15.92 12.59
C TYR A 520 11.82 -15.10 11.84
N GLU A 521 12.72 -14.47 12.59
CA GLU A 521 13.92 -13.88 12.04
C GLU A 521 14.58 -14.96 11.18
N VAL A 522 14.58 -14.77 9.86
CA VAL A 522 15.60 -15.41 9.04
C VAL A 522 16.90 -14.92 9.66
N PRO A 523 17.74 -15.80 10.24
CA PRO A 523 19.02 -15.35 10.78
C PRO A 523 19.71 -14.56 9.68
N HIS A 524 20.19 -13.35 10.00
CA HIS A 524 21.07 -12.65 9.07
C HIS A 524 22.15 -13.67 8.64
N GLU A 525 22.29 -13.89 7.33
CA GLU A 525 23.46 -14.62 6.82
C GLU A 525 24.68 -14.00 7.51
N PRO A 526 25.56 -14.79 8.13
CA PRO A 526 26.76 -14.24 8.72
C PRO A 526 27.52 -13.53 7.60
N GLU A 527 27.72 -12.22 7.76
CA GLU A 527 28.47 -11.40 6.79
C GLU A 527 29.82 -12.07 6.53
N GLY A 528 29.99 -12.59 5.31
CA GLY A 528 31.20 -13.21 4.81
C GLY A 528 32.01 -12.23 3.96
#